data_AF-A0A117KVX5-F1
#
_entry.id   AF-A0A117KVX5-F1
#
_cell.length_a   1.000
_cell.length_b   1.000
_cell.length_c   1.000
_cell.angle_alpha   90.00
_cell.angle_beta   90.00
_cell.angle_gamma   90.00
#
_symmetry.space_group_name_H-M   'P 1'
#
loop_
_entity.id
_entity.type
_entity.pdbx_description
1 polymer ?
#
loop_
_entity_poly.entity_id
_entity_poly.type
_entity_poly.pdbx_seq_one_letter_code
_entity_poly.pdbx_strand_id
1 'polypeptide(L)'
;MYDIWEYAFMAGFIGEGVQMLIILATAKPFHQAVELVKIVGIPMMVVNATGIGIFMIMIKSIFDEKEQIAAMQAKIALDIASRTLPYLRKSCLKL
;
A
#
# COMPACT_ATOMS: atom_id res chain seq x y z
N MET A 1 14.85 8.63 0.91
CA MET A 1 14.06 7.54 1.50
C MET A 1 12.93 7.31 0.53
N TYR A 2 13.01 6.28 -0.33
CA TYR A 2 11.92 6.00 -1.26
C TYR A 2 10.84 5.26 -0.47
N ASP A 3 9.64 5.83 -0.42
CA ASP A 3 8.53 5.17 0.25
C ASP A 3 8.11 3.94 -0.55
N ILE A 4 7.72 2.86 0.14
CA ILE A 4 7.24 1.60 -0.44
C ILE A 4 6.17 1.82 -1.54
N TRP A 5 5.45 2.94 -1.42
CA TRP A 5 4.40 3.39 -2.31
C TRP A 5 4.89 3.73 -3.71
N GLU A 6 6.05 4.39 -3.83
CA GLU A 6 6.60 4.77 -5.14
C GLU A 6 7.07 3.52 -5.91
N TYR A 7 7.63 2.53 -5.21
CA TYR A 7 8.03 1.27 -5.82
C TYR A 7 6.85 0.48 -6.37
N ALA A 8 5.75 0.40 -5.63
CA ALA A 8 4.55 -0.31 -6.10
C ALA A 8 3.87 0.41 -7.28
N PHE A 9 3.87 1.74 -7.32
CA PHE A 9 3.41 2.50 -8.49
C PHE A 9 4.29 2.21 -9.72
N MET A 10 5.61 2.27 -9.55
CA MET A 10 6.57 2.06 -10.62
C MET A 10 6.53 0.61 -11.16
N ALA A 11 6.34 -0.37 -10.28
CA ALA A 11 6.13 -1.77 -10.66
C ALA A 11 4.84 -1.96 -11.47
N GLY A 12 3.73 -1.31 -11.09
CA GLY A 12 2.47 -1.34 -11.85
C GLY A 12 2.63 -0.74 -13.24
N PHE A 13 3.30 0.41 -13.36
CA PHE A 13 3.56 1.06 -14.64
C PHE A 13 4.42 0.20 -15.57
N ILE A 14 5.47 -0.43 -15.03
CA ILE A 14 6.31 -1.37 -15.79
C ILE A 14 5.51 -2.60 -16.21
N GLY A 15 4.67 -3.14 -15.33
CA GLY A 15 3.81 -4.29 -15.62
C GLY A 15 2.87 -4.05 -16.81
N GLU A 16 2.18 -2.90 -16.84
CA GLU A 16 1.33 -2.49 -17.96
C GLU A 16 2.13 -2.37 -19.27
N GLY A 17 3.32 -1.78 -19.22
CA GLY A 17 4.21 -1.67 -20.38
C GLY A 17 4.64 -3.03 -20.93
N VAL A 18 5.00 -3.95 -20.04
CA VAL A 18 5.36 -5.33 -20.41
C VAL A 18 4.15 -6.06 -21.01
N GLN A 19 2.95 -5.89 -20.46
CA GLN A 19 1.73 -6.47 -21.02
C GLN A 19 1.48 -6.00 -22.46
N MET A 20 1.58 -4.69 -22.74
CA MET A 20 1.40 -4.16 -24.09
C MET A 20 2.43 -4.72 -25.07
N LEU A 21 3.69 -4.89 -24.64
CA LEU A 21 4.73 -5.53 -25.46
C LEU A 21 4.40 -6.99 -25.78
N ILE A 22 3.88 -7.74 -24.81
CA ILE A 22 3.45 -9.13 -25.01
C ILE A 22 2.30 -9.21 -26.02
N ILE A 23 1.32 -8.30 -25.93
CA ILE A 23 0.20 -8.26 -26.89
C ILE A 23 0.71 -8.03 -28.30
N LEU A 24 1.59 -7.04 -28.52
CA LEU A 24 2.15 -6.76 -29.85
C LEU A 24 3.02 -7.89 -30.37
N ALA A 25 3.78 -8.59 -29.52
CA ALA A 25 4.62 -9.70 -29.91
C ALA A 25 3.82 -10.97 -30.29
N THR A 26 2.67 -11.18 -29.66
CA THR A 26 1.91 -12.44 -29.76
C THR A 26 0.72 -12.35 -30.71
N ALA A 27 0.06 -11.19 -30.78
CA ALA A 27 -1.15 -11.03 -31.57
C ALA A 27 -0.84 -10.91 -33.07
N LYS A 28 -1.32 -11.88 -33.86
CA LYS A 28 -1.35 -11.82 -35.32
C LYS A 28 -2.80 -11.80 -35.81
N PRO A 29 -3.12 -11.01 -36.86
CA PRO A 29 -2.26 -10.10 -37.62
C PRO A 29 -1.94 -8.79 -36.88
N PHE A 30 -0.72 -8.27 -37.07
CA PHE A 30 -0.19 -7.11 -36.32
C PHE A 30 -1.04 -5.84 -36.47
N HIS A 31 -1.70 -5.66 -37.62
CA HIS A 31 -2.60 -4.54 -37.85
C HIS A 31 -3.78 -4.54 -36.87
N GLN A 32 -4.40 -5.70 -36.64
CA GLN A 32 -5.52 -5.84 -35.71
C GLN A 32 -5.05 -5.69 -34.25
N ALA A 33 -3.82 -6.13 -33.94
CA ALA A 33 -3.23 -5.92 -32.62
C ALA A 33 -3.09 -4.42 -32.28
N VAL A 34 -2.61 -3.61 -33.22
CA VAL A 34 -2.48 -2.16 -33.04
C VAL A 34 -3.85 -1.49 -32.89
N GLU A 35 -4.84 -1.93 -33.65
CA GLU A 35 -6.20 -1.39 -33.58
C GLU A 35 -6.88 -1.73 -32.24
N LEU A 36 -6.66 -2.95 -31.75
CA LEU A 36 -7.11 -3.38 -30.43
C LEU A 36 -6.47 -2.55 -29.30
N VAL A 37 -5.16 -2.34 -29.35
CA VAL A 37 -4.45 -1.50 -28.36
C VAL A 37 -4.96 -0.06 -28.38
N LYS A 38 -5.35 0.48 -29.53
CA LYS A 38 -5.93 1.83 -29.61
C LYS A 38 -7.31 1.92 -28.96
N ILE A 39 -8.15 0.91 -29.15
CA ILE A 39 -9.53 0.92 -28.64
C ILE A 39 -9.56 0.57 -27.15
N VAL A 40 -8.80 -0.43 -26.74
CA VAL A 40 -8.83 -0.98 -25.37
C VAL A 40 -7.77 -0.33 -24.48
N GLY A 41 -6.66 0.17 -25.04
CA GLY A 41 -5.51 0.66 -24.27
C GLY A 41 -5.78 1.90 -23.44
N ILE A 42 -6.50 2.90 -23.98
CA ILE A 42 -6.86 4.10 -23.20
C ILE A 42 -7.77 3.74 -22.01
N PRO A 43 -8.92 3.07 -22.21
CA PRO A 43 -9.78 2.67 -21.10
C PRO A 43 -9.07 1.75 -20.10
N MET A 44 -8.24 0.80 -20.57
CA MET A 44 -7.46 -0.10 -19.71
C MET A 44 -6.49 0.69 -18.82
N MET A 45 -5.73 1.64 -19.39
CA MET A 45 -4.76 2.43 -18.63
C MET A 45 -5.44 3.31 -17.57
N VAL A 46 -6.58 3.92 -17.90
CA VAL A 46 -7.34 4.75 -16.96
C VAL A 46 -7.92 3.91 -15.83
N VAL A 47 -8.56 2.78 -16.14
CA VAL A 47 -9.16 1.89 -15.14
C VAL A 47 -8.09 1.31 -14.22
N ASN A 48 -6.97 0.84 -14.78
CA ASN A 48 -5.90 0.23 -14.00
C ASN A 48 -5.13 1.27 -13.16
N ALA A 49 -4.80 2.43 -13.71
CA ALA A 49 -4.16 3.51 -12.95
C ALA A 49 -5.06 4.02 -11.80
N THR A 50 -6.36 4.16 -12.06
CA THR A 50 -7.35 4.54 -11.04
C THR A 50 -7.46 3.47 -9.96
N GLY A 51 -7.54 2.20 -10.36
CA GLY A 51 -7.60 1.05 -9.45
C GLY A 51 -6.40 1.01 -8.53
N ILE A 52 -5.18 1.11 -9.08
CA ILE A 52 -3.94 1.17 -8.30
C ILE A 52 -3.94 2.37 -7.36
N GLY A 53 -4.33 3.56 -7.83
CA GLY A 53 -4.41 4.76 -6.99
C GLY A 53 -5.32 4.60 -5.78
N ILE A 54 -6.54 4.10 -5.98
CA ILE A 54 -7.50 3.83 -4.89
C ILE A 54 -6.94 2.77 -3.94
N PHE A 55 -6.39 1.68 -4.47
CA PHE A 55 -5.84 0.59 -3.67
C PHE A 55 -4.70 1.09 -2.79
N MET A 56 -3.82 1.94 -3.33
CA MET A 56 -2.70 2.52 -2.60
C MET A 56 -3.15 3.47 -1.49
N ILE A 57 -4.14 4.32 -1.76
CA ILE A 57 -4.75 5.17 -0.72
C ILE A 57 -5.32 4.31 0.41
N MET A 58 -6.03 3.23 0.06
CA MET A 58 -6.61 2.32 1.04
C MET A 58 -5.55 1.65 1.93
N ILE A 59 -4.50 1.07 1.33
CA ILE A 59 -3.43 0.43 2.11
C ILE A 59 -2.74 1.48 3.00
N LYS A 60 -2.48 2.68 2.49
CA LYS A 60 -1.88 3.76 3.30
C LYS A 60 -2.76 4.11 4.50
N SER A 61 -4.07 4.28 4.30
CA SER A 61 -5.02 4.55 5.38
C SER A 61 -5.03 3.44 6.43
N ILE A 62 -4.96 2.17 6.02
CA ILE A 62 -4.88 1.04 6.94
C ILE A 62 -3.60 1.11 7.79
N PHE A 63 -2.45 1.41 7.17
CA PHE A 63 -1.19 1.52 7.91
C PHE A 63 -1.19 2.70 8.88
N ASP A 64 -1.66 3.86 8.44
CA ASP A 64 -1.78 5.05 9.29
C ASP A 64 -2.70 4.76 10.49
N GLU A 65 -3.84 4.09 10.27
CA GLU A 65 -4.75 3.68 11.34
C GLU A 65 -4.09 2.68 12.30
N LYS A 66 -3.32 1.71 11.79
CA LYS A 66 -2.57 0.76 12.63
C LYS A 66 -1.55 1.47 13.51
N GLU A 67 -0.84 2.46 12.98
CA GLU A 67 0.12 3.26 13.74
C GLU A 67 -0.59 4.06 14.85
N GLN A 68 -1.72 4.69 14.55
CA GLN A 68 -2.53 5.41 15.54
C GLN A 68 -3.04 4.49 16.66
N ILE A 69 -3.54 3.30 16.31
CA ILE A 69 -3.99 2.31 17.29
C ILE A 69 -2.82 1.85 18.16
N ALA A 70 -1.65 1.57 17.57
CA ALA A 70 -0.47 1.16 18.31
C ALA A 70 -0.01 2.25 19.30
N ALA A 71 0.02 3.52 18.88
CA ALA A 71 0.34 4.65 19.74
C ALA A 71 -0.65 4.79 20.91
N MET A 72 -1.95 4.64 20.65
CA MET A 72 -2.98 4.65 21.69
C MET A 72 -2.80 3.50 22.69
N GLN A 73 -2.53 2.28 22.21
CA GLN A 73 -2.28 1.12 23.08
C GLN A 73 -1.04 1.32 23.94
N ALA A 74 0.04 1.85 23.38
CA ALA A 74 1.26 2.19 24.12
C ALA A 74 0.97 3.22 25.22
N LYS A 75 0.16 4.25 24.92
CA LYS A 75 -0.25 5.25 25.90
C LYS A 75 -1.08 4.64 27.04
N ILE A 76 -2.02 3.74 26.73
CA ILE A 76 -2.83 3.06 27.74
C ILE A 76 -1.95 2.17 28.63
N ALA A 77 -1.04 1.39 28.03
CA ALA A 77 -0.11 0.55 28.77
C ALA A 77 0.77 1.40 29.70
N LEU A 78 1.26 2.54 29.23
CA LEU A 78 2.05 3.47 30.03
C LEU A 78 1.22 4.11 31.17
N ASP A 79 -0.05 4.45 30.93
CA ASP A 79 -0.94 4.98 31.97
C ASP A 79 -1.18 3.94 33.07
N ILE A 80 -1.43 2.69 32.70
CA ILE A 80 -1.59 1.57 33.65
C ILE A 80 -0.29 1.35 34.43
N ALA A 81 0.86 1.30 33.74
CA ALA A 81 2.17 1.19 34.38
C ALA A 81 2.42 2.35 35.37
N SER A 82 2.07 3.58 34.99
CA SER A 82 2.21 4.77 35.83
C SER A 82 1.32 4.71 37.08
N ARG A 83 0.09 4.22 36.95
CA ARG A 83 -0.84 4.02 38.09
C ARG A 83 -0.41 2.89 39.02
N THR A 84 0.25 1.85 38.50
CA THR A 84 0.72 0.69 39.28
C THR A 84 2.12 0.90 39.87
N LEU A 85 2.92 1.80 39.30
CA LEU A 85 4.25 2.19 39.79
C LEU A 85 4.30 2.51 41.30
N PRO A 86 3.36 3.28 41.91
CA PRO A 86 3.38 3.51 43.36
C PRO A 86 3.15 2.25 44.20
N TYR A 87 2.36 1.28 43.72
CA TYR A 87 2.15 -0.01 44.39
C TYR A 87 3.40 -0.90 44.27
N LEU A 88 4.01 -0.94 43.08
CA LEU A 88 5.28 -1.64 42.85
C LEU A 88 6.42 -1.05 43.69
N ARG A 89 6.53 0.29 43.79
CA ARG A 89 7.51 0.94 44.66
C ARG A 89 7.29 0.59 46.14
N LYS A 90 6.04 0.51 46.61
CA LYS A 90 5.73 0.11 47.99
C LYS A 90 6.13 -1.33 48.31
N SER A 91 6.01 -2.25 47.35
CA SER A 91 6.37 -3.66 47.53
C SER A 91 7.87 -3.93 47.34
N CYS A 92 8.54 -3.19 46.44
CA CYS A 92 9.96 -3.38 46.13
C CYS A 92 10.90 -2.71 47.15
N LEU A 93 10.49 -1.63 47.82
CA LEU A 93 11.26 -0.97 48.90
C LEU A 93 11.06 -1.63 50.29
N LYS A 94 10.47 -2.82 50.35
CA LYS A 94 10.19 -3.56 51.61
C LYS A 94 10.99 -4.85 51.75
N LEU A 95 12.00 -5.06 50.91
CA LEU A 95 13.08 -6.03 51.05
C LEU A 95 14.34 -5.29 51.51
#